data_AF-A0A1W1EJG3-F1
#
_entry.id   AF-A0A1W1EJG3-F1
#
_cell.length_a   1.000
_cell.length_b   1.000
_cell.length_c   1.000
_cell.angle_alpha   90.00
_cell.angle_beta   90.00
_cell.angle_gamma   90.00
#
_symmetry.space_group_name_H-M   'P 1'
#
loop_
_entity.id
_entity.type
_entity.pdbx_description
1 polymer ?
#
loop_
_entity_poly.entity_id
_entity_poly.type
_entity_poly.pdbx_seq_one_letter_code
_entity_poly.pdbx_strand_id
1 'polypeptide(L)' 'MKKLNLSISGNRYEVTLEEDFADFIIQDLEESGIIFGRDNNPSNLLKAYLKIAKKSNSYEDELELLIETLDSI' A
#
# COMPACT_ATOMS: atom_id res chain seq x y z
N MET A 1 1.70 17.71 2.86
CA MET A 1 0.52 17.05 2.28
C MET A 1 0.68 17.00 0.76
N LYS A 2 0.47 15.84 0.15
CA LYS A 2 0.63 15.58 -1.29
C LYS A 2 -0.66 14.97 -1.85
N LYS A 3 -1.06 15.43 -3.03
CA LYS A 3 -2.28 14.98 -3.71
C LYS A 3 -1.95 13.89 -4.72
N LEU A 4 -2.61 12.75 -4.62
CA LEU A 4 -2.54 11.65 -5.59
C LEU A 4 -3.83 11.60 -6.41
N ASN A 5 -3.65 11.37 -7.71
CA ASN A 5 -4.74 11.21 -8.67
C ASN A 5 -4.65 9.82 -9.29
N LEU A 6 -5.72 9.04 -9.21
CA LEU A 6 -5.76 7.69 -9.72
C LEU A 6 -7.00 7.46 -10.57
N SER A 7 -6.84 6.88 -11.75
CA SER A 7 -7.98 6.46 -12.58
C SER A 7 -8.06 4.94 -12.59
N ILE A 8 -9.23 4.39 -12.24
CA ILE A 8 -9.52 2.96 -12.24
C ILE A 8 -10.88 2.72 -12.89
N SER A 9 -10.92 1.86 -13.91
CA SER A 9 -12.14 1.46 -14.61
C SER A 9 -13.01 2.65 -15.02
N GLY A 10 -12.39 3.71 -15.54
CA GLY A 10 -13.04 4.94 -15.99
C GLY A 10 -13.40 5.93 -14.88
N ASN A 11 -13.16 5.60 -13.61
CA ASN A 11 -13.42 6.47 -12.47
C ASN A 11 -12.14 7.14 -12.01
N ARG A 12 -12.19 8.45 -11.74
CA ARG A 12 -11.06 9.21 -11.20
C ARG A 12 -11.24 9.45 -9.71
N TYR A 13 -10.23 9.06 -8.96
CA TYR A 13 -10.12 9.23 -7.52
C TYR A 13 -9.02 10.22 -7.20
N GLU A 14 -9.25 11.01 -6.17
CA GLU A 14 -8.29 11.97 -5.67
C GLU A 14 -8.18 11.82 -4.16
N VAL A 15 -6.95 11.67 -3.67
CA VAL A 15 -6.66 11.52 -2.24
C VAL A 15 -5.53 12.46 -1.85
N THR A 16 -5.62 13.03 -0.64
CA THR A 16 -4.58 13.88 -0.09
C THR A 16 -3.96 13.16 1.09
N LEU A 17 -2.65 12.93 1.04
CA LEU A 17 -1.89 12.17 2.02
C LEU A 17 -0.76 13.03 2.58
N GLU A 18 -0.16 12.61 3.70
CA GLU A 18 1.12 13.16 4.16
C GLU A 18 2.23 12.86 3.15
N GLU A 19 3.29 13.66 3.13
CA GLU A 19 4.26 13.64 2.03
C GLU A 19 5.07 12.33 1.97
N ASP A 20 5.66 11.94 3.09
CA ASP A 20 6.42 10.69 3.18
C ASP A 20 5.54 9.46 2.92
N PHE A 21 4.30 9.49 3.41
CA PHE A 21 3.34 8.41 3.18
C PHE A 21 2.88 8.36 1.73
N ALA A 22 2.70 9.51 1.09
CA ALA A 22 2.36 9.62 -0.32
C ALA A 22 3.44 9.00 -1.21
N ASP A 23 4.71 9.25 -0.91
CA ASP A 23 5.83 8.69 -1.67
C ASP A 23 5.89 7.16 -1.56
N PHE A 24 5.69 6.63 -0.34
CA PHE A 24 5.55 5.19 -0.13
C PHE A 24 4.40 4.58 -0.95
N ILE A 25 3.21 5.19 -0.90
CA ILE A 25 2.03 4.69 -1.62
C ILE A 25 2.23 4.75 -3.14
N ILE A 26 2.84 5.82 -3.67
CA ILE A 26 3.15 5.94 -5.09
C ILE A 26 4.03 4.79 -5.54
N GLN A 27 5.14 4.56 -4.82
CA GLN A 27 6.07 3.48 -5.14
C GLN A 27 5.38 2.10 -5.09
N ASP A 28 4.62 1.82 -4.03
CA ASP A 28 3.98 0.50 -3.88
C ASP A 28 2.92 0.23 -4.96
N LEU A 29 2.16 1.26 -5.36
CA LEU A 29 1.20 1.17 -6.45
C LEU A 29 1.90 0.93 -7.80
N GLU A 30 2.98 1.64 -8.09
CA GLU A 30 3.78 1.46 -9.31
C GLU A 30 4.36 0.03 -9.40
N GLU A 31 4.93 -0.47 -8.30
CA GLU A 31 5.41 -1.86 -8.20
C GLU A 31 4.30 -2.90 -8.40
N SER A 32 3.05 -2.51 -8.11
CA SER A 32 1.87 -3.35 -8.31
C SER A 32 1.26 -3.23 -9.71
N GLY A 33 1.86 -2.43 -10.59
CA GLY A 33 1.45 -2.25 -11.99
C GLY A 33 0.42 -1.15 -12.20
N ILE A 34 0.22 -0.27 -11.22
CA ILE A 34 -0.57 0.95 -11.39
C ILE A 34 0.26 2.01 -12.11
N ILE A 35 -0.33 2.68 -13.09
CA ILE A 35 0.30 3.76 -13.84
C ILE A 35 -0.50 5.04 -13.61
N PHE A 36 0.15 6.04 -13.00
CA PHE A 36 -0.44 7.35 -12.77
C PHE A 36 -0.72 8.09 -14.10
N GLY A 37 -1.81 8.84 -14.16
CA GLY A 37 -2.23 9.57 -15.36
C GLY A 37 -2.88 8.71 -16.45
N ARG A 38 -3.07 7.41 -16.22
CA ARG A 38 -3.81 6.49 -17.10
C ARG A 38 -4.91 5.77 -16.34
N ASP A 39 -5.87 5.22 -17.07
CA ASP A 39 -6.88 4.33 -16.49
C ASP A 39 -6.28 2.95 -16.22
N ASN A 40 -6.54 2.42 -15.03
CA ASN A 40 -5.97 1.17 -14.54
C ASN A 40 -7.03 0.08 -14.41
N ASN A 41 -6.60 -1.17 -14.57
CA ASN A 41 -7.46 -2.32 -14.32
C ASN A 41 -7.66 -2.50 -12.79
N PRO A 42 -8.90 -2.71 -12.30
CA PRO A 42 -9.16 -2.95 -10.88
C PRO A 42 -8.33 -4.08 -10.25
N SER A 43 -7.92 -5.10 -11.04
CA SER A 43 -7.07 -6.19 -10.56
C SER A 43 -5.70 -5.70 -10.06
N ASN A 44 -5.15 -4.62 -10.61
CA ASN A 44 -3.88 -4.05 -10.15
C ASN A 44 -4.02 -3.44 -8.74
N LEU A 45 -5.17 -2.79 -8.47
CA LEU A 45 -5.45 -2.26 -7.14
C LEU A 45 -5.65 -3.40 -6.12
N LEU A 46 -6.38 -4.46 -6.48
CA LEU A 46 -6.55 -5.63 -5.62
C LEU A 46 -5.20 -6.28 -5.30
N LYS A 47 -4.31 -6.39 -6.29
CA LYS A 47 -2.95 -6.90 -6.09
C LYS A 47 -2.14 -6.04 -5.13
N ALA A 48 -2.18 -4.72 -5.28
CA ALA A 48 -1.52 -3.78 -4.37
C ALA A 48 -2.03 -3.94 -2.93
N TYR A 49 -3.34 -3.99 -2.76
CA TYR A 49 -3.96 -4.21 -1.45
C TYR A 49 -3.52 -5.52 -0.80
N LEU A 50 -3.59 -6.64 -1.53
CA LEU A 50 -3.21 -7.95 -1.02
C LEU A 50 -1.72 -8.03 -0.67
N LYS A 51 -0.85 -7.34 -1.41
CA LYS A 51 0.59 -7.23 -1.10
C LYS A 51 0.81 -6.55 0.25
N ILE A 52 0.13 -5.43 0.51
CA ILE A 52 0.20 -4.72 1.79
C ILE A 52 -0.43 -5.53 2.92
N ALA A 53 -1.59 -6.14 2.71
CA ALA A 53 -2.24 -6.99 3.70
C ALA A 53 -1.35 -8.15 4.14
N LYS A 54 -0.66 -8.80 3.19
CA LYS A 54 0.33 -9.84 3.50
C LYS A 54 1.49 -9.30 4.34
N LYS A 55 2.07 -8.15 3.98
CA LYS A 55 3.16 -7.53 4.77
C LYS A 55 2.69 -7.24 6.20
N SER A 56 1.49 -6.68 6.35
CA SER A 56 0.90 -6.39 7.67
C SER A 56 0.73 -7.65 8.50
N ASN A 57 0.20 -8.73 7.92
CA ASN A 57 0.05 -10.00 8.62
C ASN A 57 1.40 -10.57 9.05
N SER A 58 2.42 -10.51 8.19
CA SER A 58 3.77 -11.00 8.54
C SER A 58 4.42 -10.17 9.64
N TYR A 59 4.17 -8.85 9.69
CA TYR A 59 4.67 -8.01 10.77
C TYR A 59 3.98 -8.27 12.11
N GLU A 60 2.69 -8.65 12.11
CA GLU A 60 2.01 -9.09 13.33
C GLU A 60 2.68 -10.35 13.91
N ASP A 61 2.97 -11.34 13.06
CA ASP A 61 3.68 -12.57 13.47
C ASP A 61 5.10 -12.26 14.02
N GLU A 62 5.84 -11.37 13.35
CA GLU A 62 7.19 -10.96 13.77
C GLU A 62 7.19 -10.19 15.10
N LEU A 63 6.20 -9.34 15.33
CA LEU A 63 6.05 -8.59 16.58
C LEU A 63 5.69 -9.51 17.74
N GLU A 64 4.81 -10.49 17.53
CA GLU A 64 4.45 -11.49 18.54
C GLU A 64 5.69 -12.28 18.98
N LEU A 65 6.48 -12.77 18.02
CA LEU A 65 7.73 -13.48 18.31
C LEU A 65 8.74 -12.62 19.09
N LEU A 66 8.83 -11.32 18.76
CA LEU A 66 9.72 -10.39 19.46
C LEU A 66 9.27 -10.19 20.91
N ILE A 67 7.97 -10.04 21.16
CA ILE A 67 7.40 -9.90 22.50
C ILE A 67 7.66 -11.17 23.33
N GLU A 68 7.39 -12.35 22.78
CA GLU A 68 7.66 -13.63 23.46
C GLU A 68 9.13 -13.80 23.84
N THR A 69 10.03 -13.36 22.96
CA THR A 69 11.49 -13.41 23.22
C THR A 69 11.89 -12.46 24.34
N LEU A 70 11.32 -11.26 24.39
CA LEU A 70 11.62 -10.28 25.44
C LEU A 70 11.07 -10.71 26.81
N ASP A 71 9.88 -11.30 26.86
CA ASP A 71 9.27 -11.81 28.10
C ASP A 71 9.99 -13.06 28.65
N SER A 72 10.77 -13.74 27.82
CA SER A 72 11.56 -14.92 28.19
C SER A 72 12.97 -14.59 28.73
N ILE A 73 13.34 -13.29 28.80
CA ILE A 73 14.63 -12.78 29.31
C ILE A 73 14.44 -12.18 30.70
#